data_AF-C3Z0A3-F1
#
_entry.id   AF-C3Z0A3-F1
#
_cell.length_a   1.000
_cell.length_b   1.000
_cell.length_c   1.000
_cell.angle_alpha   90.00
_cell.angle_beta   90.00
_cell.angle_gamma   90.00
#
_symmetry.space_group_name_H-M   'P 1'
#
loop_
_entity.id
_entity.type
_entity.pdbx_description
1 polymer ?
#
loop_
_entity_poly.entity_id
_entity_poly.type
_entity_poly.pdbx_seq_one_letter_code
_entity_poly.pdbx_strand_id
1 'polypeptide(L)'
;YGDVFTVRMGMEDVVVLNGYTAVKDALVDRSELFASRPPNYLFDSSVGFGKDIGAARWGTGLKQRRRFATAALKHLGMKVGTGSVEDNIRQEASCARPTYNLQIAEYHGQPFAISNDMKVAVANVICSMAFGRRYGYEDETFRELSEAIRNLLAEIGSGQFISVFPLLRFVPGGEACKEVLKHLSKIHEVLWDEIARHRENFDRENPRDFLDFCLLELEQREKVEGLTEENVLYMAQNLFLAGTDTTANTLLWSLLYMTLNPDIQNKVHEELDAVLGVPALSHRSQLPYVNACLLETLRIRTILPFAVPHATTKAVRTQGFDIPRGTQVLPNLYSLHMDPAFWPDPDRFDPGRFLDAEGNLINKPQSFMPFSGGRRVCLGEQLARMELFLFFSTLLQSFNFKTPEGAPAPNTDGVLGLTLVPHPFQLCAMPR
;
A
#
# COMPACT_ATOMS: atom_id res chain seq x y z
N TYR A 1 23.08 19.07 7.81
CA TYR A 1 22.00 20.06 7.77
C TYR A 1 20.96 19.90 8.90
N GLY A 2 21.03 18.83 9.71
CA GLY A 2 20.05 18.58 10.78
C GLY A 2 18.80 17.85 10.27
N ASP A 3 17.81 17.69 11.14
CA ASP A 3 16.57 16.93 10.85
C ASP A 3 15.65 17.63 9.85
N VAL A 4 15.73 18.96 9.75
CA VAL A 4 14.97 19.77 8.80
C VAL A 4 15.94 20.49 7.88
N PHE A 5 15.86 20.20 6.58
CA PHE A 5 16.71 20.85 5.60
C PHE A 5 16.01 21.00 4.25
N THR A 6 16.52 21.91 3.43
CA THR A 6 16.04 22.13 2.07
C THR A 6 17.03 21.54 1.08
N VAL A 7 16.51 20.85 0.06
CA VAL A 7 17.25 20.44 -1.14
C VAL A 7 16.60 21.06 -2.35
N ARG A 8 17.42 21.48 -3.31
CA ARG A 8 16.93 21.96 -4.59
C ARG A 8 16.85 20.78 -5.56
N MET A 9 15.64 20.32 -5.84
CA MET A 9 15.39 19.26 -6.82
C MET A 9 14.99 19.92 -8.14
N GLY A 10 15.93 19.98 -9.07
CA GLY A 10 15.76 20.67 -10.34
C GLY A 10 15.38 22.15 -10.18
N MET A 11 14.15 22.51 -10.54
CA MET A 11 13.64 23.87 -10.44
C MET A 11 12.91 24.18 -9.13
N GLU A 12 12.75 23.21 -8.23
CA GLU A 12 11.93 23.34 -7.03
C GLU A 12 12.77 23.20 -5.75
N ASP A 13 12.45 24.02 -4.75
CA ASP A 13 13.00 23.87 -3.39
C ASP A 13 12.08 22.95 -2.59
N VAL A 14 12.65 21.85 -2.08
CA VAL A 14 11.94 20.80 -1.35
C VAL A 14 12.47 20.72 0.07
N VAL A 15 11.59 20.75 1.06
CA VAL A 15 11.95 20.58 2.47
C VAL A 15 11.87 19.09 2.84
N VAL A 16 12.94 18.54 3.39
CA VAL A 16 12.96 17.18 3.93
C VAL A 16 12.83 17.26 5.46
N LEU A 17 11.93 16.46 6.02
CA LEU A 17 11.75 16.30 7.45
C LEU A 17 12.21 14.91 7.86
N ASN A 18 13.16 14.82 8.78
CA ASN A 18 13.73 13.58 9.29
C ASN A 18 13.52 13.48 10.80
N GLY A 19 13.59 12.27 11.32
CA GLY A 19 13.46 12.00 12.74
C GLY A 19 12.02 12.16 13.25
N TYR A 20 11.74 11.47 14.36
CA TYR A 20 10.41 11.39 14.95
C TYR A 20 9.78 12.76 15.23
N THR A 21 10.56 13.67 15.82
CA THR A 21 10.07 14.98 16.25
C THR A 21 9.57 15.82 15.09
N ALA A 22 10.37 16.01 14.03
CA ALA A 22 10.00 16.87 12.92
C ALA A 22 8.85 16.28 12.08
N VAL A 23 8.87 14.96 11.85
CA VAL A 23 7.84 14.28 11.07
C VAL A 23 6.51 14.21 11.83
N LYS A 24 6.51 13.87 13.12
CA LYS A 24 5.28 13.87 13.94
C LYS A 24 4.66 15.27 14.01
N ASP A 25 5.48 16.28 14.21
CA ASP A 25 5.02 17.66 14.28
C ASP A 25 4.29 18.08 13.00
N ALA A 26 4.86 17.75 11.83
CA ALA A 26 4.24 18.05 10.54
C ALA A 26 3.02 17.17 10.23
N LEU A 27 3.11 15.86 10.43
CA LEU A 27 2.09 14.91 9.98
C LEU A 27 0.97 14.67 10.97
N VAL A 28 1.18 14.93 12.26
CA VAL A 28 0.20 14.67 13.32
C VAL A 28 -0.21 15.97 13.99
N ASP A 29 0.72 16.62 14.69
CA ASP A 29 0.40 17.73 15.61
C ASP A 29 -0.15 18.94 14.84
N ARG A 30 0.42 19.22 13.65
CA ARG A 30 0.01 20.31 12.77
C ARG A 30 -0.40 19.81 11.39
N SER A 31 -1.00 18.63 11.36
CA SER A 31 -1.35 17.89 10.15
C SER A 31 -2.09 18.71 9.09
N GLU A 32 -2.99 19.63 9.46
CA GLU A 32 -3.68 20.50 8.49
C GLU A 32 -2.73 21.48 7.75
N LEU A 33 -1.63 21.86 8.38
CA LEU A 33 -0.65 22.79 7.79
C LEU A 33 0.17 22.14 6.70
N PHE A 34 0.27 20.81 6.71
CA PHE A 34 1.04 20.01 5.75
C PHE A 34 0.13 19.08 4.93
N ALA A 35 -1.20 19.24 5.00
CA ALA A 35 -2.13 18.29 4.37
C ALA A 35 -2.28 18.44 2.86
N SER A 36 -1.69 19.46 2.21
CA SER A 36 -1.81 19.62 0.75
C SER A 36 -0.88 18.68 -0.01
N ARG A 37 -1.02 18.64 -1.34
CA ARG A 37 -0.11 17.95 -2.26
C ARG A 37 0.58 18.99 -3.15
N PRO A 38 1.88 18.83 -3.43
CA PRO A 38 2.58 19.71 -4.37
C PRO A 38 2.08 19.45 -5.80
N PRO A 39 2.16 20.43 -6.71
CA PRO A 39 1.98 20.14 -8.13
C PRO A 39 3.10 19.22 -8.61
N ASN A 40 2.74 18.09 -9.20
CA ASN A 40 3.70 17.17 -9.81
C ASN A 40 3.09 16.69 -11.11
N TYR A 41 3.54 17.21 -12.26
CA TYR A 41 2.82 16.99 -13.53
C TYR A 41 2.65 15.51 -13.88
N LEU A 42 3.72 14.72 -13.76
CA LEU A 42 3.67 13.30 -14.10
C LEU A 42 2.72 12.53 -13.16
N PHE A 43 2.87 12.73 -11.85
CA PHE A 43 2.02 12.09 -10.86
C PHE A 43 0.56 12.54 -10.97
N ASP A 44 0.32 13.86 -11.04
CA ASP A 44 -1.01 14.45 -11.20
C ASP A 44 -1.70 13.93 -12.47
N SER A 45 -0.97 13.81 -13.59
CA SER A 45 -1.54 13.28 -14.84
C SER A 45 -2.01 11.83 -14.72
N SER A 46 -1.36 11.03 -13.86
CA SER A 46 -1.74 9.63 -13.63
C SER A 46 -3.00 9.45 -12.80
N VAL A 47 -3.49 10.51 -12.14
CA VAL A 47 -4.61 10.47 -11.19
C VAL A 47 -5.62 11.59 -11.44
N GLY A 48 -5.71 12.06 -12.68
CA GLY A 48 -6.72 13.02 -13.11
C GLY A 48 -6.55 14.42 -12.51
N PHE A 49 -5.32 14.83 -12.20
CA PHE A 49 -4.97 16.10 -11.58
C PHE A 49 -5.65 16.34 -10.22
N GLY A 50 -5.73 15.28 -9.40
CA GLY A 50 -6.32 15.33 -8.07
C GLY A 50 -7.83 15.06 -8.06
N LYS A 51 -8.34 14.35 -9.08
CA LYS A 51 -9.71 13.82 -9.09
C LYS A 51 -9.85 12.58 -8.19
N ASP A 52 -8.74 11.95 -7.83
CA ASP A 52 -8.61 10.87 -6.86
C ASP A 52 -8.73 11.35 -5.39
N ILE A 53 -8.27 10.52 -4.44
CA ILE A 53 -8.17 10.83 -3.00
C ILE A 53 -6.72 11.08 -2.58
N GLY A 54 -5.77 10.29 -3.11
CA GLY A 54 -4.36 10.30 -2.72
C GLY A 54 -3.64 11.60 -3.09
N ALA A 55 -3.81 12.06 -4.33
CA ALA A 55 -3.14 13.23 -4.90
C ALA A 55 -3.98 14.53 -4.85
N ALA A 56 -5.29 14.41 -4.65
CA ALA A 56 -6.17 15.56 -4.46
C ALA A 56 -5.62 16.56 -3.42
N ARG A 57 -5.62 17.85 -3.75
CA ARG A 57 -5.11 18.94 -2.89
C ARG A 57 -6.03 19.17 -1.69
N TRP A 58 -5.49 19.78 -0.63
CA TRP A 58 -6.26 20.01 0.60
C TRP A 58 -7.41 20.99 0.38
N GLY A 59 -8.63 20.60 0.75
CA GLY A 59 -9.83 21.41 0.57
C GLY A 59 -11.10 20.63 0.92
N THR A 60 -12.27 21.28 0.79
CA THR A 60 -13.58 20.70 1.10
C THR A 60 -13.86 19.44 0.27
N GLY A 61 -13.62 19.48 -1.04
CA GLY A 61 -13.84 18.32 -1.93
C GLY A 61 -13.05 17.07 -1.52
N LEU A 62 -11.76 17.20 -1.17
CA LEU A 62 -10.99 16.07 -0.63
C LEU A 62 -11.56 15.58 0.70
N LYS A 63 -11.89 16.48 1.64
CA LYS A 63 -12.43 16.10 2.95
C LYS A 63 -13.71 15.27 2.79
N GLN A 64 -14.59 15.70 1.89
CA GLN A 64 -15.84 15.00 1.60
C GLN A 64 -15.59 13.66 0.88
N ARG A 65 -14.82 13.63 -0.22
CA ARG A 65 -14.47 12.37 -0.92
C ARG A 65 -13.81 11.36 0.01
N ARG A 66 -12.87 11.80 0.85
CA ARG A 66 -12.20 10.93 1.83
C ARG A 66 -13.17 10.40 2.88
N ARG A 67 -14.07 11.25 3.41
CA ARG A 67 -15.09 10.83 4.39
C ARG A 67 -16.03 9.79 3.76
N PHE A 68 -16.53 10.07 2.56
CA PHE A 68 -17.35 9.16 1.77
C PHE A 68 -16.63 7.81 1.57
N ALA A 69 -15.42 7.82 1.04
CA ALA A 69 -14.69 6.59 0.77
C ALA A 69 -14.38 5.79 2.03
N THR A 70 -14.07 6.46 3.14
CA THR A 70 -13.90 5.79 4.45
C THR A 70 -15.18 5.10 4.90
N ALA A 71 -16.34 5.74 4.73
CA ALA A 71 -17.63 5.17 5.11
C ALA A 71 -18.00 3.98 4.21
N ALA A 72 -17.84 4.12 2.90
CA ALA A 72 -18.09 3.05 1.93
C ALA A 72 -17.20 1.82 2.22
N LEU A 73 -15.88 2.00 2.39
CA LEU A 73 -14.98 0.89 2.69
C LEU A 73 -15.30 0.18 4.01
N LYS A 74 -15.69 0.94 5.06
CA LYS A 74 -16.14 0.34 6.33
C LYS A 74 -17.43 -0.47 6.17
N HIS A 75 -18.35 0.00 5.33
CA HIS A 75 -19.57 -0.74 5.00
C HIS A 75 -19.23 -2.04 4.25
N LEU A 76 -18.29 -1.98 3.30
CA LEU A 76 -17.79 -3.10 2.50
C LEU A 76 -16.85 -4.06 3.25
N GLY A 77 -16.74 -3.93 4.57
CA GLY A 77 -16.04 -4.90 5.39
C GLY A 77 -14.59 -4.58 5.72
N MET A 78 -14.14 -3.33 5.58
CA MET A 78 -12.90 -2.82 6.20
C MET A 78 -13.05 -2.68 7.73
N LYS A 79 -13.44 -3.76 8.41
CA LYS A 79 -13.71 -3.86 9.85
C LYS A 79 -13.53 -5.30 10.31
N VAL A 80 -13.27 -5.50 11.60
CA VAL A 80 -13.23 -6.83 12.21
C VAL A 80 -14.63 -7.20 12.73
N GLY A 81 -15.02 -8.46 12.57
CA GLY A 81 -16.31 -8.99 13.04
C GLY A 81 -17.37 -9.07 11.93
N THR A 82 -18.65 -8.90 12.30
CA THR A 82 -19.78 -9.10 11.38
C THR A 82 -19.73 -8.17 10.16
N GLY A 83 -19.83 -8.76 8.97
CA GLY A 83 -19.74 -8.06 7.68
C GLY A 83 -18.32 -7.63 7.33
N SER A 84 -17.30 -8.32 7.83
CA SER A 84 -15.89 -8.18 7.44
C SER A 84 -15.65 -8.76 6.04
N VAL A 85 -14.65 -8.23 5.32
CA VAL A 85 -14.15 -8.78 4.05
C VAL A 85 -13.19 -9.98 4.25
N GLU A 86 -13.09 -10.49 5.48
CA GLU A 86 -12.22 -11.59 5.87
C GLU A 86 -12.35 -12.83 4.99
N ASP A 87 -13.58 -13.23 4.65
CA ASP A 87 -13.79 -14.44 3.84
C ASP A 87 -13.18 -14.29 2.45
N ASN A 88 -13.27 -13.10 1.84
CA ASN A 88 -12.67 -12.80 0.55
C ASN A 88 -11.13 -12.84 0.64
N ILE A 89 -10.56 -12.27 1.71
CA ILE A 89 -9.11 -12.32 1.94
C ILE A 89 -8.66 -13.77 2.15
N ARG A 90 -9.36 -14.55 2.97
CA ARG A 90 -9.04 -15.96 3.23
C ARG A 90 -9.19 -16.83 2.00
N GLN A 91 -10.16 -16.52 1.14
CA GLN A 91 -10.34 -17.19 -0.14
C GLN A 91 -9.10 -17.00 -1.02
N GLU A 92 -8.63 -15.76 -1.17
CA GLU A 92 -7.43 -15.47 -2.00
C GLU A 92 -6.12 -15.91 -1.33
N ALA A 93 -6.06 -15.97 0.00
CA ALA A 93 -4.90 -16.50 0.74
C ALA A 93 -4.82 -18.04 0.76
N SER A 94 -5.92 -18.73 0.47
CA SER A 94 -5.98 -20.20 0.51
C SER A 94 -4.98 -20.81 -0.47
N CYS A 95 -4.43 -21.98 -0.14
CA CYS A 95 -3.49 -22.72 -1.00
C CYS A 95 -3.99 -24.13 -1.39
N ALA A 96 -5.20 -24.52 -0.97
CA ALA A 96 -5.72 -25.90 -1.06
C ALA A 96 -6.80 -26.13 -2.13
N ARG A 97 -7.26 -25.10 -2.87
CA ARG A 97 -8.32 -25.24 -3.88
C ARG A 97 -7.76 -24.99 -5.28
N PRO A 98 -7.84 -25.98 -6.20
CA PRO A 98 -7.25 -25.87 -7.55
C PRO A 98 -7.90 -24.80 -8.44
N THR A 99 -9.05 -24.24 -8.06
CA THR A 99 -9.80 -23.29 -8.90
C THR A 99 -9.46 -21.81 -8.61
N TYR A 100 -8.83 -21.46 -7.47
CA TYR A 100 -8.96 -20.09 -6.92
C TYR A 100 -7.73 -19.45 -6.23
N ASN A 101 -6.51 -19.99 -6.32
CA ASN A 101 -5.50 -19.77 -5.27
C ASN A 101 -4.08 -19.44 -5.77
N LEU A 102 -3.23 -18.95 -4.85
CA LEU A 102 -1.76 -18.99 -4.97
C LEU A 102 -1.34 -20.46 -5.21
N GLN A 103 -0.93 -20.81 -6.43
CA GLN A 103 -0.60 -22.18 -6.86
C GLN A 103 0.74 -22.70 -6.27
N ILE A 104 1.06 -22.29 -5.05
CA ILE A 104 2.33 -22.58 -4.38
C ILE A 104 2.56 -24.09 -4.25
N ALA A 105 1.48 -24.86 -4.01
CA ALA A 105 1.55 -26.32 -3.88
C ALA A 105 1.97 -27.03 -5.18
N GLU A 106 1.64 -26.46 -6.35
CA GLU A 106 1.98 -27.02 -7.68
C GLU A 106 3.47 -26.97 -7.98
N TYR A 107 4.23 -26.10 -7.28
CA TYR A 107 5.68 -26.05 -7.46
C TYR A 107 6.40 -27.21 -6.76
N HIS A 108 5.72 -28.03 -5.94
CA HIS A 108 6.29 -29.23 -5.32
C HIS A 108 7.67 -29.02 -4.66
N GLY A 109 7.85 -27.90 -3.96
CA GLY A 109 9.12 -27.52 -3.32
C GLY A 109 10.20 -26.99 -4.27
N GLN A 110 9.96 -26.92 -5.58
CA GLN A 110 10.88 -26.33 -6.54
C GLN A 110 10.97 -24.80 -6.39
N PRO A 111 12.09 -24.18 -6.81
CA PRO A 111 12.24 -22.72 -6.80
C PRO A 111 11.22 -22.04 -7.71
N PHE A 112 10.54 -21.01 -7.20
CA PHE A 112 9.61 -20.19 -7.98
C PHE A 112 9.58 -18.73 -7.53
N ALA A 113 9.04 -17.86 -8.40
CA ALA A 113 8.89 -16.43 -8.13
C ALA A 113 7.42 -16.10 -7.79
N ILE A 114 7.12 -15.94 -6.50
CA ILE A 114 5.76 -15.69 -5.99
C ILE A 114 5.21 -14.28 -6.30
N SER A 115 6.03 -13.36 -6.82
CA SER A 115 5.69 -11.94 -6.95
C SER A 115 4.39 -11.69 -7.73
N ASN A 116 4.18 -12.37 -8.85
CA ASN A 116 2.99 -12.14 -9.68
C ASN A 116 1.74 -12.72 -9.02
N ASP A 117 1.83 -13.96 -8.53
CA ASP A 117 0.71 -14.64 -7.87
C ASP A 117 0.24 -13.85 -6.63
N MET A 118 1.18 -13.33 -5.84
CA MET A 118 0.88 -12.47 -4.69
C MET A 118 0.14 -11.20 -5.10
N LYS A 119 0.59 -10.54 -6.17
CA LYS A 119 -0.05 -9.32 -6.66
C LYS A 119 -1.47 -9.58 -7.15
N VAL A 120 -1.68 -10.67 -7.90
CA VAL A 120 -3.00 -11.07 -8.37
C VAL A 120 -3.94 -11.39 -7.20
N ALA A 121 -3.47 -12.14 -6.20
CA ALA A 121 -4.25 -12.49 -5.02
C ALA A 121 -4.72 -11.25 -4.22
N VAL A 122 -3.80 -10.33 -3.95
CA VAL A 122 -4.12 -9.05 -3.28
C VAL A 122 -5.02 -8.19 -4.16
N ALA A 123 -4.74 -8.11 -5.47
CA ALA A 123 -5.56 -7.34 -6.41
C ALA A 123 -7.02 -7.84 -6.42
N ASN A 124 -7.25 -9.15 -6.32
CA ASN A 124 -8.59 -9.74 -6.24
C ASN A 124 -9.36 -9.33 -4.99
N VAL A 125 -8.69 -9.16 -3.83
CA VAL A 125 -9.33 -8.60 -2.63
C VAL A 125 -9.85 -7.20 -2.93
N ILE A 126 -9.02 -6.35 -3.56
CA ILE A 126 -9.41 -4.98 -3.90
C ILE A 126 -10.49 -4.97 -4.99
N CYS A 127 -10.40 -5.80 -6.04
CA CYS A 127 -11.43 -5.91 -7.07
C CYS A 127 -12.77 -6.35 -6.49
N SER A 128 -12.75 -7.29 -5.53
CA SER A 128 -13.99 -7.72 -4.89
C SER A 128 -14.65 -6.59 -4.11
N MET A 129 -13.87 -5.72 -3.46
CA MET A 129 -14.40 -4.56 -2.75
C MET A 129 -14.77 -3.41 -3.68
N ALA A 130 -14.00 -3.20 -4.75
CA ALA A 130 -14.15 -2.04 -5.63
C ALA A 130 -15.20 -2.27 -6.73
N PHE A 131 -15.24 -3.47 -7.29
CA PHE A 131 -15.97 -3.82 -8.52
C PHE A 131 -16.95 -5.00 -8.35
N GLY A 132 -17.06 -5.54 -7.13
CA GLY A 132 -17.94 -6.67 -6.83
C GLY A 132 -17.58 -7.96 -7.58
N ARG A 133 -16.36 -8.04 -8.15
CA ARG A 133 -15.89 -9.19 -8.94
C ARG A 133 -14.47 -9.58 -8.56
N ARG A 134 -14.16 -10.85 -8.80
CA ARG A 134 -12.80 -11.39 -8.80
C ARG A 134 -12.44 -11.81 -10.21
N TYR A 135 -11.15 -11.84 -10.50
CA TYR A 135 -10.62 -12.26 -11.78
C TYR A 135 -9.88 -13.60 -11.62
N GLY A 136 -9.89 -14.41 -12.68
CA GLY A 136 -9.11 -15.64 -12.71
C GLY A 136 -7.61 -15.32 -12.71
N TYR A 137 -6.79 -16.21 -12.13
CA TYR A 137 -5.33 -16.06 -12.15
C TYR A 137 -4.75 -16.18 -13.58
N GLU A 138 -5.47 -16.89 -14.45
CA GLU A 138 -5.18 -17.02 -15.89
C GLU A 138 -5.97 -16.01 -16.75
N ASP A 139 -6.72 -15.09 -16.14
CA ASP A 139 -7.42 -14.04 -16.90
C ASP A 139 -6.40 -13.08 -17.50
N GLU A 140 -6.27 -13.14 -18.83
CA GLU A 140 -5.31 -12.33 -19.57
C GLU A 140 -5.54 -10.83 -19.36
N THR A 141 -6.80 -10.38 -19.35
CA THR A 141 -7.15 -8.96 -19.15
C THR A 141 -6.70 -8.49 -17.77
N PHE A 142 -6.89 -9.32 -16.75
CA PHE A 142 -6.50 -8.97 -15.39
C PHE A 142 -5.00 -8.98 -15.15
N ARG A 143 -4.29 -9.96 -15.73
CA ARG A 143 -2.82 -10.01 -15.69
C ARG A 143 -2.24 -8.77 -16.37
N GLU A 144 -2.78 -8.42 -17.53
CA GLU A 144 -2.38 -7.23 -18.26
C GLU A 144 -2.68 -5.93 -17.50
N LEU A 145 -3.82 -5.85 -16.80
CA LEU A 145 -4.16 -4.71 -15.94
C LEU A 145 -3.18 -4.59 -14.76
N SER A 146 -2.88 -5.70 -14.09
CA SER A 146 -1.93 -5.76 -12.97
C SER A 146 -0.51 -5.38 -13.44
N GLU A 147 -0.12 -5.81 -14.63
CA GLU A 147 1.14 -5.42 -15.25
C GLU A 147 1.18 -3.95 -15.65
N ALA A 148 0.10 -3.42 -16.23
CA ALA A 148 0.00 -2.00 -16.57
C ALA A 148 0.19 -1.11 -15.33
N ILE A 149 -0.34 -1.52 -14.18
CA ILE A 149 -0.14 -0.83 -12.90
C ILE A 149 1.30 -0.86 -12.44
N ARG A 150 1.94 -2.04 -12.46
CA ARG A 150 3.34 -2.18 -12.07
C ARG A 150 4.22 -1.26 -12.91
N ASN A 151 4.01 -1.25 -14.21
CA ASN A 151 4.77 -0.42 -15.12
C ASN A 151 4.45 1.07 -14.91
N LEU A 152 3.19 1.45 -14.72
CA LEU A 152 2.80 2.82 -14.37
C LEU A 152 3.55 3.34 -13.14
N LEU A 153 3.62 2.56 -12.05
CA LEU A 153 4.32 2.95 -10.83
C LEU A 153 5.84 3.07 -11.04
N ALA A 154 6.42 2.15 -11.81
CA ALA A 154 7.84 2.19 -12.15
C ALA A 154 8.16 3.45 -12.98
N GLU A 155 7.35 3.77 -13.99
CA GLU A 155 7.54 4.95 -14.86
C GLU A 155 7.30 6.27 -14.11
N ILE A 156 6.35 6.33 -13.18
CA ILE A 156 6.19 7.48 -12.29
C ILE A 156 7.46 7.66 -11.43
N GLY A 157 8.02 6.57 -10.90
CA GLY A 157 9.24 6.59 -10.09
C GLY A 157 10.49 7.02 -10.87
N SER A 158 10.72 6.43 -12.05
CA SER A 158 11.87 6.75 -12.91
C SER A 158 11.73 8.13 -13.57
N GLY A 159 10.50 8.56 -13.86
CA GLY A 159 10.16 9.82 -14.53
C GLY A 159 10.15 11.06 -13.64
N GLN A 160 10.56 10.98 -12.37
CA GLN A 160 10.54 12.14 -11.44
C GLN A 160 11.35 13.35 -11.94
N PHE A 161 12.35 13.15 -12.80
CA PHE A 161 13.08 14.24 -13.43
C PHE A 161 12.19 15.15 -14.29
N ILE A 162 11.13 14.61 -14.92
CA ILE A 162 10.14 15.40 -15.66
C ILE A 162 9.32 16.27 -14.70
N SER A 163 9.06 15.78 -13.48
CA SER A 163 8.32 16.54 -12.49
C SER A 163 9.09 17.77 -12.01
N VAL A 164 10.42 17.67 -11.87
CA VAL A 164 11.28 18.79 -11.43
C VAL A 164 11.81 19.64 -12.59
N PHE A 165 11.73 19.14 -13.82
CA PHE A 165 12.01 19.87 -15.07
C PHE A 165 10.89 19.67 -16.10
N PRO A 166 9.74 20.36 -15.95
CA PRO A 166 8.56 20.12 -16.78
C PRO A 166 8.77 20.29 -18.28
N LEU A 167 9.77 21.07 -18.70
CA LEU A 167 10.10 21.29 -20.12
C LEU A 167 10.65 20.04 -20.81
N LEU A 168 11.22 19.09 -20.07
CA LEU A 168 11.78 17.86 -20.64
C LEU A 168 10.73 16.96 -21.29
N ARG A 169 9.44 17.13 -20.96
CA ARG A 169 8.33 16.41 -21.62
C ARG A 169 8.21 16.71 -23.12
N PHE A 170 8.79 17.82 -23.59
CA PHE A 170 8.77 18.23 -24.99
C PHE A 170 10.04 17.81 -25.76
N VAL A 171 11.03 17.23 -25.08
CA VAL A 171 12.31 16.85 -25.68
C VAL A 171 12.23 15.40 -26.19
N PRO A 172 12.76 15.09 -27.39
CA PRO A 172 12.90 13.70 -27.85
C PRO A 172 13.66 12.85 -26.81
N GLY A 173 13.08 11.72 -26.39
CA GLY A 173 13.59 10.90 -25.27
C GLY A 173 12.85 11.10 -23.93
N GLY A 174 11.97 12.11 -23.81
CA GLY A 174 11.03 12.30 -22.69
C GLY A 174 9.82 11.35 -22.72
N GLU A 175 10.03 10.09 -23.12
CA GLU A 175 8.95 9.14 -23.42
C GLU A 175 8.26 8.56 -22.18
N ALA A 176 8.80 8.80 -20.98
CA ALA A 176 8.15 8.40 -19.73
C ALA A 176 6.71 8.93 -19.64
N CYS A 177 6.43 10.16 -20.12
CA CYS A 177 5.05 10.65 -20.20
C CYS A 177 4.19 9.84 -21.19
N LYS A 178 4.76 9.36 -22.31
CA LYS A 178 4.03 8.54 -23.29
C LYS A 178 3.74 7.15 -22.75
N GLU A 179 4.72 6.50 -22.12
CA GLU A 179 4.51 5.18 -21.51
C GLU A 179 3.53 5.24 -20.33
N VAL A 180 3.60 6.29 -19.50
CA VAL A 180 2.58 6.56 -18.47
C VAL A 180 1.19 6.67 -19.09
N LEU A 181 1.02 7.49 -20.13
CA LEU A 181 -0.28 7.64 -20.81
C LEU A 181 -0.77 6.32 -21.43
N LYS A 182 0.12 5.51 -22.00
CA LYS A 182 -0.21 4.20 -22.58
C LYS A 182 -0.72 3.23 -21.51
N HIS A 183 -0.06 3.14 -20.37
CA HIS A 183 -0.52 2.30 -19.26
C HIS A 183 -1.84 2.81 -18.66
N LEU A 184 -1.99 4.13 -18.54
CA LEU A 184 -3.24 4.75 -18.06
C LEU A 184 -4.41 4.47 -18.99
N SER A 185 -4.23 4.57 -20.30
CA SER A 185 -5.30 4.26 -21.26
C SER A 185 -5.83 2.84 -21.08
N LYS A 186 -4.93 1.86 -20.89
CA LYS A 186 -5.31 0.46 -20.65
C LYS A 186 -6.06 0.28 -19.34
N ILE A 187 -5.62 0.94 -18.27
CA ILE A 187 -6.30 0.92 -16.97
C ILE A 187 -7.69 1.57 -17.08
N HIS A 188 -7.78 2.72 -17.74
CA HIS A 188 -9.03 3.45 -17.91
C HIS A 188 -10.05 2.68 -18.75
N GLU A 189 -9.62 1.98 -19.80
CA GLU A 189 -10.51 1.14 -20.61
C GLU A 189 -11.23 0.11 -19.73
N VAL A 190 -10.48 -0.67 -18.95
CA VAL A 190 -11.06 -1.65 -18.03
C VAL A 190 -11.95 -1.00 -16.99
N LEU A 191 -11.53 0.11 -16.38
CA LEU A 191 -12.33 0.77 -15.35
C LEU A 191 -13.61 1.41 -15.91
N TRP A 192 -13.59 1.92 -17.14
CA TRP A 192 -14.79 2.43 -17.79
C TRP A 192 -15.77 1.31 -18.13
N ASP A 193 -15.28 0.17 -18.60
CA ASP A 193 -16.09 -1.02 -18.82
C ASP A 193 -16.73 -1.50 -17.50
N GLU A 194 -15.99 -1.48 -16.40
CA GLU A 194 -16.55 -1.76 -15.09
C GLU A 194 -17.63 -0.77 -14.71
N ILE A 195 -17.41 0.54 -14.85
CA ILE A 195 -18.42 1.56 -14.54
C ILE A 195 -19.68 1.38 -15.38
N ALA A 196 -19.54 1.10 -16.69
CA ALA A 196 -20.66 0.84 -17.59
C ALA A 196 -21.46 -0.40 -17.14
N ARG A 197 -20.77 -1.50 -16.82
CA ARG A 197 -21.38 -2.74 -16.32
C ARG A 197 -22.16 -2.53 -15.02
N HIS A 198 -21.63 -1.72 -14.09
CA HIS A 198 -22.34 -1.41 -12.84
C HIS A 198 -23.58 -0.56 -13.12
N ARG A 199 -23.52 0.41 -14.03
CA ARG A 199 -24.69 1.21 -14.44
C ARG A 199 -25.81 0.34 -15.02
N GLU A 200 -25.48 -0.63 -15.87
CA GLU A 200 -26.46 -1.54 -16.46
C GLU A 200 -27.18 -2.42 -15.43
N ASN A 201 -26.45 -2.84 -14.39
CA ASN A 201 -26.94 -3.77 -13.37
C ASN A 201 -27.13 -3.09 -12.01
N PHE A 202 -27.39 -1.78 -11.99
CA PHE A 202 -27.37 -0.98 -10.77
C PHE A 202 -28.62 -1.21 -9.93
N ASP A 203 -28.46 -1.83 -8.76
CA ASP A 203 -29.49 -1.96 -7.74
C ASP A 203 -29.29 -0.90 -6.65
N ARG A 204 -30.18 0.10 -6.63
CA ARG A 204 -30.12 1.23 -5.70
C ARG A 204 -30.35 0.83 -4.26
N GLU A 205 -31.15 -0.22 -4.04
CA GLU A 205 -31.51 -0.67 -2.68
C GLU A 205 -30.43 -1.54 -2.06
N ASN A 206 -29.54 -2.10 -2.88
CA ASN A 206 -28.50 -3.02 -2.44
C ASN A 206 -27.16 -2.75 -3.15
N PRO A 207 -26.47 -1.63 -2.83
CA PRO A 207 -25.14 -1.35 -3.38
C PRO A 207 -24.13 -2.41 -2.90
N ARG A 208 -23.45 -3.07 -3.84
CA ARG A 208 -22.65 -4.27 -3.55
C ARG A 208 -21.17 -3.99 -3.30
N ASP A 209 -20.67 -2.91 -3.90
CA ASP A 209 -19.25 -2.58 -3.97
C ASP A 209 -19.03 -1.07 -4.02
N PHE A 210 -17.78 -0.65 -4.02
CA PHE A 210 -17.41 0.76 -3.99
C PHE A 210 -17.95 1.55 -5.19
N LEU A 211 -17.99 0.95 -6.39
CA LEU A 211 -18.54 1.61 -7.58
C LEU A 211 -20.04 1.83 -7.43
N ASP A 212 -20.80 0.83 -6.97
CA ASP A 212 -22.24 1.00 -6.69
C ASP A 212 -22.48 2.13 -5.68
N PHE A 213 -21.67 2.22 -4.60
CA PHE A 213 -21.74 3.34 -3.65
C PHE A 213 -21.44 4.69 -4.32
N CYS A 214 -20.46 4.76 -5.23
CA CYS A 214 -20.13 5.98 -5.95
C CYS A 214 -21.26 6.39 -6.92
N LEU A 215 -21.86 5.43 -7.62
CA LEU A 215 -22.99 5.67 -8.51
C LEU A 215 -24.20 6.18 -7.73
N LEU A 216 -24.47 5.59 -6.56
CA LEU A 216 -25.54 6.06 -5.66
C LEU A 216 -25.28 7.51 -5.19
N GLU A 217 -24.05 7.83 -4.82
CA GLU A 217 -23.66 9.18 -4.41
C GLU A 217 -23.81 10.21 -5.54
N LEU A 218 -23.55 9.82 -6.80
CA LEU A 218 -23.73 10.70 -7.96
C LEU A 218 -25.19 11.12 -8.19
N GLU A 219 -26.16 10.31 -7.76
CA GLU A 219 -27.60 10.56 -7.88
C GLU A 219 -28.16 11.45 -6.76
N GLN A 220 -27.42 11.67 -5.67
CA GLN A 220 -27.90 12.45 -4.53
C GLN A 220 -28.01 13.95 -4.85
N ARG A 221 -29.05 14.60 -4.30
CA ARG A 221 -29.25 16.06 -4.41
C ARG A 221 -28.17 16.85 -3.68
N GLU A 222 -27.74 16.37 -2.51
CA GLU A 222 -26.64 16.92 -1.69
C GLU A 222 -25.42 15.99 -1.74
N LYS A 223 -24.95 15.68 -2.95
CA LYS A 223 -23.77 14.83 -3.14
C LYS A 223 -22.48 15.49 -2.68
N VAL A 224 -21.44 14.68 -2.49
CA VAL A 224 -20.05 15.14 -2.34
C VAL A 224 -19.72 16.20 -3.40
N GLU A 225 -19.29 17.38 -2.93
CA GLU A 225 -18.96 18.55 -3.73
C GLU A 225 -17.87 18.21 -4.76
N GLY A 226 -18.20 18.45 -6.02
CA GLY A 226 -17.31 18.17 -7.13
C GLY A 226 -17.10 16.68 -7.42
N LEU A 227 -17.95 15.78 -6.91
CA LEU A 227 -17.97 14.39 -7.36
C LEU A 227 -18.59 14.31 -8.76
N THR A 228 -17.75 13.99 -9.74
CA THR A 228 -18.13 13.69 -11.11
C THR A 228 -17.88 12.22 -11.41
N GLU A 229 -18.39 11.74 -12.54
CA GLU A 229 -18.12 10.37 -12.99
C GLU A 229 -16.62 10.13 -13.23
N GLU A 230 -15.89 11.15 -13.69
CA GLU A 230 -14.44 11.06 -13.80
C GLU A 230 -13.76 10.94 -12.43
N ASN A 231 -14.33 11.54 -11.37
CA ASN A 231 -13.85 11.29 -10.01
C ASN A 231 -14.08 9.84 -9.59
N VAL A 232 -15.20 9.22 -9.97
CA VAL A 232 -15.46 7.81 -9.68
C VAL A 232 -14.39 6.92 -10.30
N LEU A 233 -14.05 7.15 -11.58
CA LEU A 233 -12.95 6.47 -12.27
C LEU A 233 -11.63 6.56 -11.47
N TYR A 234 -11.20 7.78 -11.15
CA TYR A 234 -9.91 7.99 -10.46
C TYR A 234 -9.93 7.54 -8.99
N MET A 235 -11.08 7.57 -8.32
CA MET A 235 -11.22 7.02 -6.96
C MET A 235 -11.09 5.50 -6.98
N ALA A 236 -11.75 4.82 -7.92
CA ALA A 236 -11.62 3.38 -8.14
C ALA A 236 -10.18 2.99 -8.50
N GLN A 237 -9.57 3.71 -9.46
CA GLN A 237 -8.16 3.52 -9.82
C GLN A 237 -7.25 3.69 -8.60
N ASN A 238 -7.48 4.72 -7.78
CA ASN A 238 -6.65 4.99 -6.62
C ASN A 238 -6.73 3.86 -5.57
N LEU A 239 -7.93 3.32 -5.31
CA LEU A 239 -8.08 2.16 -4.42
C LEU A 239 -7.33 0.94 -4.96
N PHE A 240 -7.50 0.66 -6.25
CA PHE A 240 -6.88 -0.49 -6.89
C PHE A 240 -5.34 -0.39 -6.90
N LEU A 241 -4.81 0.76 -7.30
CA LEU A 241 -3.36 1.04 -7.33
C LEU A 241 -2.74 0.97 -5.94
N ALA A 242 -3.31 1.70 -4.97
CA ALA A 242 -2.72 1.83 -3.64
C ALA A 242 -2.87 0.56 -2.81
N GLY A 243 -4.00 -0.13 -2.93
CA GLY A 243 -4.28 -1.37 -2.18
C GLY A 243 -3.49 -2.57 -2.69
N THR A 244 -3.26 -2.66 -4.00
CA THR A 244 -2.59 -3.82 -4.60
C THR A 244 -1.08 -3.79 -4.38
N ASP A 245 -0.40 -2.74 -4.87
CA ASP A 245 1.07 -2.74 -4.93
C ASP A 245 1.69 -2.71 -3.52
N THR A 246 1.15 -1.88 -2.61
CA THR A 246 1.74 -1.71 -1.28
C THR A 246 1.60 -2.96 -0.40
N THR A 247 0.41 -3.58 -0.39
CA THR A 247 0.14 -4.79 0.40
C THR A 247 0.92 -5.98 -0.15
N ALA A 248 0.90 -6.20 -1.48
CA ALA A 248 1.64 -7.30 -2.10
C ALA A 248 3.15 -7.18 -1.83
N ASN A 249 3.75 -6.01 -2.02
CA ASN A 249 5.19 -5.84 -1.78
C ASN A 249 5.55 -6.00 -0.29
N THR A 250 4.66 -5.61 0.64
CA THR A 250 4.87 -5.86 2.07
C THR A 250 4.82 -7.35 2.40
N LEU A 251 3.91 -8.12 1.78
CA LEU A 251 3.87 -9.58 1.90
C LEU A 251 5.13 -10.23 1.33
N LEU A 252 5.63 -9.76 0.18
CA LEU A 252 6.87 -10.23 -0.41
C LEU A 252 8.08 -9.97 0.51
N TRP A 253 8.18 -8.78 1.09
CA TRP A 253 9.19 -8.49 2.12
C TRP A 253 9.06 -9.42 3.33
N SER A 254 7.83 -9.68 3.78
CA SER A 254 7.58 -10.54 4.93
C SER A 254 8.07 -11.97 4.66
N LEU A 255 7.72 -12.54 3.50
CA LEU A 255 8.18 -13.87 3.09
C LEU A 255 9.70 -13.92 2.90
N LEU A 256 10.29 -12.87 2.31
CA LEU A 256 11.74 -12.77 2.15
C LEU A 256 12.46 -12.79 3.51
N TYR A 257 11.96 -12.07 4.52
CA TYR A 257 12.55 -12.15 5.85
C TYR A 257 12.34 -13.49 6.53
N MET A 258 11.24 -14.21 6.26
CA MET A 258 11.06 -15.57 6.78
C MET A 258 12.08 -16.55 6.17
N THR A 259 12.39 -16.46 4.88
CA THR A 259 13.42 -17.32 4.25
C THR A 259 14.82 -17.03 4.78
N LEU A 260 15.11 -15.77 5.10
CA LEU A 260 16.40 -15.33 5.63
C LEU A 260 16.56 -15.59 7.14
N ASN A 261 15.47 -15.81 7.88
CA ASN A 261 15.48 -16.02 9.33
C ASN A 261 14.71 -17.30 9.73
N PRO A 262 15.26 -18.50 9.47
CA PRO A 262 14.58 -19.76 9.76
C PRO A 262 14.14 -19.91 11.22
N ASP A 263 14.94 -19.43 12.18
CA ASP A 263 14.59 -19.50 13.60
C ASP A 263 13.36 -18.64 13.94
N ILE A 264 13.20 -17.51 13.27
CA ILE A 264 12.02 -16.64 13.43
C ILE A 264 10.80 -17.30 12.80
N GLN A 265 10.96 -17.87 11.61
CA GLN A 265 9.91 -18.61 10.93
C GLN A 265 9.44 -19.82 11.76
N ASN A 266 10.35 -20.55 12.41
CA ASN A 266 10.01 -21.65 13.32
C ASN A 266 9.16 -21.18 14.51
N LYS A 267 9.48 -20.05 15.12
CA LYS A 267 8.65 -19.47 16.20
C LYS A 267 7.26 -19.04 15.71
N VAL A 268 7.17 -18.52 14.49
CA VAL A 268 5.88 -18.24 13.85
C VAL A 268 5.08 -19.53 13.67
N HIS A 269 5.72 -20.60 13.21
CA HIS A 269 5.09 -21.92 13.07
C HIS A 269 4.59 -22.46 14.42
N GLU A 270 5.41 -22.43 15.46
CA GLU A 270 5.02 -22.85 16.82
C GLU A 270 3.78 -22.09 17.32
N GLU A 271 3.72 -20.78 17.08
CA GLU A 271 2.57 -19.95 17.47
C GLU A 271 1.31 -20.27 16.63
N LEU A 272 1.48 -20.50 15.32
CA LEU A 272 0.38 -20.85 14.41
C LEU A 272 -0.16 -22.26 14.66
N ASP A 273 0.65 -23.19 15.17
CA ASP A 273 0.23 -24.55 15.50
C ASP A 273 -0.64 -24.58 16.77
N ALA A 274 -0.53 -23.54 17.62
CA ALA A 274 -1.32 -23.42 18.84
C ALA A 274 -2.78 -23.00 18.58
N VAL A 275 -3.09 -22.45 17.40
CA VAL A 275 -4.47 -22.07 17.03
C VAL A 275 -5.17 -23.17 16.22
N LEU A 276 -6.42 -23.47 16.57
CA LEU A 276 -7.20 -24.50 15.90
C LEU A 276 -7.78 -23.98 14.58
N GLY A 277 -7.52 -24.72 13.49
CA GLY A 277 -8.11 -24.46 12.17
C GLY A 277 -7.38 -23.40 11.35
N VAL A 278 -8.02 -22.95 10.26
CA VAL A 278 -7.45 -21.98 9.32
C VAL A 278 -7.41 -20.59 9.95
N PRO A 279 -6.30 -19.82 9.83
CA PRO A 279 -6.15 -18.47 10.34
C PRO A 279 -7.33 -17.57 9.99
N ALA A 280 -7.78 -16.84 11.00
CA ALA A 280 -8.95 -15.98 10.99
C ALA A 280 -8.64 -14.72 11.81
N LEU A 281 -9.33 -13.60 11.57
CA LEU A 281 -9.06 -12.35 12.29
C LEU A 281 -9.31 -12.48 13.80
N SER A 282 -10.19 -13.39 14.21
CA SER A 282 -10.43 -13.74 15.61
C SER A 282 -9.20 -14.31 16.33
N HIS A 283 -8.26 -14.91 15.59
CA HIS A 283 -7.01 -15.46 16.14
C HIS A 283 -5.95 -14.38 16.33
N ARG A 284 -6.13 -13.18 15.76
CA ARG A 284 -5.07 -12.16 15.72
C ARG A 284 -4.56 -11.74 17.11
N SER A 285 -5.43 -11.67 18.12
CA SER A 285 -5.00 -11.33 19.49
C SER A 285 -4.28 -12.47 20.21
N GLN A 286 -4.35 -13.69 19.69
CA GLN A 286 -3.71 -14.89 20.26
C GLN A 286 -2.35 -15.17 19.61
N LEU A 287 -1.97 -14.40 18.58
CA LEU A 287 -0.76 -14.60 17.79
C LEU A 287 0.18 -13.37 17.88
N PRO A 288 0.63 -12.96 19.09
CA PRO A 288 1.46 -11.77 19.26
C PRO A 288 2.77 -11.83 18.44
N TYR A 289 3.45 -12.97 18.33
CA TYR A 289 4.71 -13.11 17.61
C TYR A 289 4.53 -12.97 16.09
N VAL A 290 3.47 -13.53 15.51
CA VAL A 290 3.08 -13.31 14.11
C VAL A 290 2.83 -11.83 13.84
N ASN A 291 2.08 -11.16 14.71
CA ASN A 291 1.83 -9.73 14.55
C ASN A 291 3.14 -8.93 14.68
N ALA A 292 4.01 -9.30 15.61
CA ALA A 292 5.31 -8.67 15.80
C ALA A 292 6.20 -8.79 14.55
N CYS A 293 6.20 -9.95 13.89
CA CYS A 293 6.91 -10.13 12.61
C CYS A 293 6.39 -9.19 11.52
N LEU A 294 5.06 -9.05 11.39
CA LEU A 294 4.46 -8.13 10.41
C LEU A 294 4.77 -6.66 10.71
N LEU A 295 4.75 -6.26 11.98
CA LEU A 295 5.12 -4.91 12.40
C LEU A 295 6.60 -4.63 12.15
N GLU A 296 7.47 -5.62 12.38
CA GLU A 296 8.90 -5.50 12.08
C GLU A 296 9.16 -5.39 10.58
N THR A 297 8.45 -6.14 9.73
CA THR A 297 8.52 -5.97 8.28
C THR A 297 8.15 -4.54 7.87
N LEU A 298 7.02 -4.01 8.39
CA LEU A 298 6.55 -2.66 8.10
C LEU A 298 7.54 -1.58 8.55
N ARG A 299 8.32 -1.83 9.61
CA ARG A 299 9.38 -0.94 10.09
C ARG A 299 10.59 -1.01 9.16
N ILE A 300 11.24 -2.17 9.12
CA ILE A 300 12.56 -2.35 8.48
C ILE A 300 12.52 -2.15 6.97
N ARG A 301 11.39 -2.45 6.33
CA ARG A 301 11.14 -2.16 4.91
C ARG A 301 9.91 -1.27 4.79
N THR A 302 10.12 -0.02 5.18
CA THR A 302 9.14 1.05 5.04
C THR A 302 8.74 1.19 3.57
N ILE A 303 7.52 0.75 3.22
CA ILE A 303 7.08 0.65 1.82
C ILE A 303 7.11 1.98 1.07
N LEU A 304 6.94 3.09 1.77
CA LEU A 304 7.04 4.47 1.25
C LEU A 304 8.03 5.26 2.12
N PRO A 305 9.36 5.15 1.88
CA PRO A 305 10.38 5.78 2.73
C PRO A 305 10.20 7.29 2.93
N PHE A 306 9.73 8.02 1.91
CA PHE A 306 9.50 9.47 1.95
C PHE A 306 8.03 9.87 2.02
N ALA A 307 7.14 8.93 2.41
CA ALA A 307 5.70 9.06 2.26
C ALA A 307 5.30 9.49 0.82
N VAL A 308 4.02 9.85 0.63
CA VAL A 308 3.63 10.60 -0.57
C VAL A 308 3.94 12.08 -0.31
N PRO A 309 4.57 12.83 -1.24
CA PRO A 309 4.95 14.22 -1.03
C PRO A 309 3.81 15.11 -0.49
N HIS A 310 4.11 15.92 0.50
CA HIS A 310 3.18 16.87 1.12
C HIS A 310 3.46 18.28 0.62
N ALA A 311 2.52 19.20 0.82
CA ALA A 311 2.75 20.62 0.63
C ALA A 311 2.09 21.43 1.74
N THR A 312 2.73 22.55 2.10
CA THR A 312 2.20 23.43 3.14
C THR A 312 0.95 24.18 2.66
N THR A 313 -0.10 24.22 3.48
CA THR A 313 -1.35 24.93 3.15
C THR A 313 -1.26 26.43 3.40
N LYS A 314 -0.37 26.83 4.32
CA LYS A 314 0.01 28.21 4.64
C LYS A 314 1.49 28.26 5.04
N ALA A 315 2.05 29.45 5.18
CA ALA A 315 3.38 29.60 5.77
C ALA A 315 3.37 29.05 7.20
N VAL A 316 4.41 28.31 7.57
CA VAL A 316 4.50 27.59 8.85
C VAL A 316 5.93 27.63 9.38
N ARG A 317 6.08 27.86 10.68
CA ARG A 317 7.37 27.75 11.36
C ARG A 317 7.49 26.38 12.04
N THR A 318 8.44 25.54 11.66
CA THR A 318 8.63 24.20 12.25
C THR A 318 10.08 23.96 12.64
N GLN A 319 10.33 23.38 13.81
CA GLN A 319 11.67 23.11 14.33
C GLN A 319 12.63 24.33 14.23
N GLY A 320 12.10 25.54 14.40
CA GLY A 320 12.85 26.79 14.28
C GLY A 320 13.01 27.37 12.86
N PHE A 321 12.50 26.70 11.82
CA PHE A 321 12.61 27.13 10.42
C PHE A 321 11.28 27.63 9.85
N ASP A 322 11.32 28.70 9.05
CA ASP A 322 10.15 29.20 8.33
C ASP A 322 10.02 28.50 6.97
N ILE A 323 8.87 27.86 6.73
CA ILE A 323 8.53 27.18 5.49
C ILE A 323 7.42 27.99 4.80
N PRO A 324 7.65 28.55 3.60
CA PRO A 324 6.64 29.27 2.84
C PRO A 324 5.42 28.40 2.49
N ARG A 325 4.28 29.04 2.18
CA ARG A 325 3.08 28.36 1.67
C ARG A 325 3.37 27.67 0.34
N GLY A 326 2.81 26.48 0.15
CA GLY A 326 2.92 25.72 -1.11
C GLY A 326 4.25 24.98 -1.27
N THR A 327 5.16 25.09 -0.30
CA THR A 327 6.45 24.39 -0.33
C THR A 327 6.22 22.89 -0.27
N GLN A 328 6.89 22.14 -1.17
CA GLN A 328 6.89 20.69 -1.12
C GLN A 328 7.68 20.20 0.10
N VAL A 329 7.10 19.23 0.79
CA VAL A 329 7.66 18.61 1.99
C VAL A 329 7.74 17.11 1.80
N LEU A 330 8.91 16.52 2.06
CA LEU A 330 9.16 15.07 2.06
C LEU A 330 9.37 14.60 3.51
N PRO A 331 8.34 13.99 4.14
CA PRO A 331 8.50 13.31 5.42
C PRO A 331 9.27 12.01 5.23
N ASN A 332 10.48 11.93 5.77
CA ASN A 332 11.31 10.73 5.71
C ASN A 332 10.89 9.72 6.79
N LEU A 333 9.89 8.89 6.49
CA LEU A 333 9.44 7.79 7.37
C LEU A 333 10.54 6.76 7.62
N TYR A 334 11.43 6.51 6.65
CA TYR A 334 12.57 5.61 6.86
C TYR A 334 13.48 6.10 7.99
N SER A 335 13.73 7.41 8.08
CA SER A 335 14.51 7.97 9.19
C SER A 335 13.87 7.74 10.56
N LEU A 336 12.55 7.56 10.66
CA LEU A 336 11.87 7.25 11.92
C LEU A 336 12.07 5.78 12.29
N HIS A 337 11.95 4.92 11.29
CA HIS A 337 11.98 3.47 11.45
C HIS A 337 13.40 2.93 11.62
N MET A 338 14.41 3.69 11.22
CA MET A 338 15.82 3.31 11.29
C MET A 338 16.64 4.14 12.27
N ASP A 339 15.99 5.00 13.08
CA ASP A 339 16.66 5.78 14.11
C ASP A 339 17.16 4.87 15.25
N PRO A 340 18.48 4.72 15.46
CA PRO A 340 19.02 3.86 16.50
C PRO A 340 18.67 4.33 17.93
N ALA A 341 18.23 5.57 18.11
CA ALA A 341 17.74 6.04 19.41
C ALA A 341 16.39 5.39 19.81
N PHE A 342 15.59 4.95 18.82
CA PHE A 342 14.32 4.25 19.04
C PHE A 342 14.41 2.76 18.69
N TRP A 343 15.33 2.39 17.79
CA TRP A 343 15.44 1.04 17.23
C TRP A 343 16.90 0.55 17.31
N PRO A 344 17.34 -0.04 18.44
CA PRO A 344 18.72 -0.54 18.58
C PRO A 344 19.06 -1.58 17.50
N ASP A 345 20.21 -1.50 16.84
CA ASP A 345 20.56 -2.35 15.68
C ASP A 345 19.48 -2.31 14.58
N PRO A 346 19.17 -1.14 13.99
CA PRO A 346 17.97 -0.93 13.19
C PRO A 346 17.92 -1.79 11.90
N ASP A 347 19.05 -2.27 11.41
CA ASP A 347 19.17 -3.13 10.22
C ASP A 347 18.91 -4.62 10.52
N ARG A 348 18.84 -5.02 11.79
CA ARG A 348 18.52 -6.38 12.19
C ARG A 348 17.01 -6.56 12.27
N PHE A 349 16.49 -7.55 11.53
CA PHE A 349 15.11 -8.01 11.64
C PHE A 349 14.88 -8.66 13.01
N ASP A 350 14.16 -7.97 13.89
CA ASP A 350 13.89 -8.44 15.25
C ASP A 350 12.42 -8.17 15.65
N PRO A 351 11.54 -9.18 15.54
CA PRO A 351 10.16 -9.11 16.02
C PRO A 351 10.05 -8.77 17.51
N GLY A 352 11.07 -9.09 18.32
CA GLY A 352 11.07 -8.83 19.77
C GLY A 352 10.86 -7.36 20.12
N ARG A 353 11.16 -6.43 19.20
CA ARG A 353 10.91 -4.98 19.35
C ARG A 353 9.44 -4.62 19.58
N PHE A 354 8.54 -5.50 19.13
CA PHE A 354 7.10 -5.31 19.22
C PHE A 354 6.47 -6.20 20.29
N LEU A 355 7.26 -6.73 21.22
CA LEU A 355 6.80 -7.55 22.34
C LEU A 355 7.26 -6.93 23.66
N ASP A 356 6.40 -6.92 24.67
CA ASP A 356 6.80 -6.58 26.04
C ASP A 356 7.48 -7.78 26.73
N ALA A 357 7.88 -7.60 27.99
CA ALA A 357 8.59 -8.63 28.76
C ALA A 357 7.73 -9.89 29.00
N GLU A 358 6.41 -9.73 28.96
CA GLU A 358 5.41 -10.79 29.12
C GLU A 358 5.02 -11.45 27.78
N GLY A 359 5.54 -10.95 26.65
CA GLY A 359 5.24 -11.46 25.31
C GLY A 359 3.97 -10.88 24.69
N ASN A 360 3.38 -9.84 25.27
CA ASN A 360 2.22 -9.15 24.67
C ASN A 360 2.67 -8.18 23.58
N LEU A 361 1.80 -8.01 22.58
CA LEU A 361 2.06 -7.17 21.42
C LEU A 361 2.03 -5.67 21.73
N ILE A 362 3.14 -4.98 21.46
CA ILE A 362 3.25 -3.52 21.44
C ILE A 362 2.87 -3.02 20.04
N ASN A 363 1.61 -2.65 19.85
CA ASN A 363 1.08 -2.30 18.52
C ASN A 363 1.62 -0.98 17.92
N LYS A 364 2.05 -0.04 18.78
CA LYS A 364 2.45 1.32 18.36
C LYS A 364 3.62 1.85 19.21
N PRO A 365 4.84 1.31 19.00
CA PRO A 365 6.03 1.88 19.61
C PRO A 365 6.23 3.35 19.20
N GLN A 366 6.99 4.09 20.01
CA GLN A 366 7.42 5.43 19.65
C GLN A 366 8.26 5.38 18.35
N SER A 367 8.15 6.38 17.48
CA SER A 367 8.80 6.39 16.16
C SER A 367 8.34 5.31 15.15
N PHE A 368 7.18 4.68 15.37
CA PHE A 368 6.58 3.75 14.39
C PHE A 368 5.40 4.40 13.65
N MET A 369 5.57 4.66 12.35
CA MET A 369 4.58 5.33 11.48
C MET A 369 4.54 4.77 10.04
N PRO A 370 4.28 3.46 9.83
CA PRO A 370 4.28 2.85 8.49
C PRO A 370 3.13 3.34 7.59
N PHE A 371 2.05 3.86 8.16
CA PHE A 371 0.87 4.34 7.45
C PHE A 371 0.74 5.87 7.41
N SER A 372 1.85 6.59 7.64
CA SER A 372 1.85 8.05 7.81
C SER A 372 0.97 8.50 9.01
N GLY A 373 0.56 9.78 9.05
CA GLY A 373 -0.15 10.36 10.18
C GLY A 373 -1.17 11.45 9.82
N GLY A 374 -2.01 11.80 10.81
CA GLY A 374 -2.95 12.92 10.78
C GLY A 374 -3.94 12.91 9.62
N ARG A 375 -4.18 14.07 8.99
CA ARG A 375 -5.21 14.24 7.95
C ARG A 375 -5.01 13.40 6.69
N ARG A 376 -3.79 12.89 6.47
CA ARG A 376 -3.39 12.08 5.31
C ARG A 376 -2.98 10.67 5.67
N VAL A 377 -3.27 10.21 6.89
CA VAL A 377 -3.08 8.80 7.28
C VAL A 377 -3.67 7.86 6.22
N CYS A 378 -3.06 6.70 6.01
CA CYS A 378 -3.53 5.75 4.99
C CYS A 378 -5.04 5.48 5.15
N LEU A 379 -5.79 5.59 4.05
CA LEU A 379 -7.23 5.31 4.05
C LEU A 379 -7.50 3.81 4.29
N GLY A 380 -6.64 2.95 3.75
CA GLY A 380 -6.74 1.50 3.79
C GLY A 380 -5.95 0.82 4.91
N GLU A 381 -5.47 1.54 5.93
CA GLU A 381 -4.64 0.94 7.02
C GLU A 381 -5.30 -0.31 7.62
N GLN A 382 -6.61 -0.21 7.91
CA GLN A 382 -7.33 -1.32 8.51
C GLN A 382 -7.41 -2.54 7.59
N LEU A 383 -7.68 -2.32 6.29
CA LEU A 383 -7.73 -3.39 5.28
C LEU A 383 -6.36 -4.04 5.13
N ALA A 384 -5.31 -3.23 4.94
CA ALA A 384 -3.95 -3.72 4.79
C ALA A 384 -3.52 -4.58 6.00
N ARG A 385 -3.85 -4.18 7.24
CA ARG A 385 -3.56 -5.01 8.42
C ARG A 385 -4.30 -6.34 8.42
N MET A 386 -5.53 -6.39 7.91
CA MET A 386 -6.30 -7.63 7.78
C MET A 386 -5.68 -8.54 6.71
N GLU A 387 -5.36 -7.99 5.54
CA GLU A 387 -4.71 -8.71 4.45
C GLU A 387 -3.35 -9.27 4.88
N LEU A 388 -2.47 -8.40 5.39
CA LEU A 388 -1.14 -8.79 5.86
C LEU A 388 -1.20 -9.95 6.84
N PHE A 389 -2.09 -9.86 7.84
CA PHE A 389 -2.23 -10.91 8.85
C PHE A 389 -2.77 -12.22 8.25
N LEU A 390 -3.84 -12.19 7.47
CA LEU A 390 -4.49 -13.39 6.94
C LEU A 390 -3.62 -14.09 5.90
N PHE A 391 -3.03 -13.35 4.95
CA PHE A 391 -2.12 -13.93 3.95
C PHE A 391 -0.89 -14.53 4.61
N PHE A 392 -0.18 -13.77 5.45
CA PHE A 392 1.04 -14.23 6.11
C PHE A 392 0.79 -15.46 6.99
N SER A 393 -0.26 -15.43 7.81
CA SER A 393 -0.60 -16.56 8.69
C SER A 393 -1.01 -17.79 7.90
N THR A 394 -1.83 -17.65 6.86
CA THR A 394 -2.28 -18.79 6.03
C THR A 394 -1.13 -19.43 5.29
N LEU A 395 -0.22 -18.62 4.74
CA LEU A 395 0.95 -19.10 4.01
C LEU A 395 1.92 -19.84 4.94
N LEU A 396 2.23 -19.28 6.11
CA LEU A 396 3.14 -19.92 7.07
C LEU A 396 2.50 -21.05 7.87
N GLN A 397 1.18 -21.10 7.97
CA GLN A 397 0.53 -22.32 8.47
C GLN A 397 0.72 -23.46 7.48
N SER A 398 0.64 -23.18 6.17
CA SER A 398 0.64 -24.21 5.12
C SER A 398 2.04 -24.64 4.67
N PHE A 399 3.03 -23.74 4.73
CA PHE A 399 4.36 -23.96 4.15
C PHE A 399 5.48 -23.45 5.04
N ASN A 400 6.62 -24.12 4.93
CA ASN A 400 7.93 -23.64 5.36
C ASN A 400 8.67 -23.10 4.13
N PHE A 401 9.00 -21.81 4.14
CA PHE A 401 9.67 -21.14 3.03
C PHE A 401 11.18 -21.12 3.19
N LYS A 402 11.91 -21.43 2.13
CA LYS A 402 13.38 -21.46 2.10
C LYS A 402 13.94 -20.73 0.89
N THR A 403 15.17 -20.27 0.99
CA THR A 403 15.96 -19.89 -0.18
C THR A 403 16.35 -21.15 -0.98
N PRO A 404 16.33 -21.11 -2.33
CA PRO A 404 16.79 -22.23 -3.15
C PRO A 404 18.22 -22.67 -2.80
N GLU A 405 18.49 -23.97 -2.79
CA GLU A 405 19.83 -24.49 -2.49
C GLU A 405 20.86 -23.99 -3.50
N GLY A 406 22.01 -23.52 -3.00
CA GLY A 406 23.10 -22.98 -3.83
C GLY A 406 22.84 -21.58 -4.41
N ALA A 407 21.68 -20.98 -4.17
CA ALA A 407 21.43 -19.59 -4.57
C ALA A 407 22.21 -18.60 -3.68
N PRO A 408 22.64 -17.44 -4.22
CA PRO A 408 23.19 -16.38 -3.40
C PRO A 408 22.14 -15.87 -2.40
N ALA A 409 22.59 -15.35 -1.27
CA ALA A 409 21.70 -14.72 -0.29
C ALA A 409 20.89 -13.61 -0.99
N PRO A 410 19.54 -13.62 -0.87
CA PRO A 410 18.70 -12.58 -1.44
C PRO A 410 19.10 -11.17 -0.97
N ASN A 411 19.12 -10.21 -1.88
CA ASN A 411 19.41 -8.82 -1.56
C ASN A 411 18.22 -8.17 -0.84
N THR A 412 18.48 -7.55 0.31
CA THR A 412 17.45 -6.86 1.10
C THR A 412 17.43 -5.35 0.92
N ASP A 413 18.37 -4.71 0.21
CA ASP A 413 18.41 -3.23 0.04
C ASP A 413 17.15 -2.67 -0.63
N GLY A 414 16.59 -3.43 -1.58
CA GLY A 414 15.37 -3.10 -2.31
C GLY A 414 15.60 -2.13 -3.48
N VAL A 415 14.62 -2.08 -4.37
CA VAL A 415 14.57 -1.16 -5.51
C VAL A 415 13.57 -0.06 -5.20
N LEU A 416 14.04 1.19 -5.08
CA LEU A 416 13.17 2.33 -4.81
C LEU A 416 12.58 2.88 -6.12
N GLY A 417 11.26 2.76 -6.26
CA GLY A 417 10.45 3.52 -7.22
C GLY A 417 9.58 4.52 -6.48
N LEU A 418 8.26 4.50 -6.74
CA LEU A 418 7.31 5.13 -5.81
C LEU A 418 7.28 4.36 -4.48
N THR A 419 7.23 3.03 -4.55
CA THR A 419 7.30 2.10 -3.41
C THR A 419 8.68 1.44 -3.34
N LEU A 420 9.08 0.98 -2.16
CA LEU A 420 10.30 0.19 -1.95
C LEU A 420 9.98 -1.30 -2.15
N VAL A 421 10.41 -1.86 -3.28
CA VAL A 421 10.11 -3.25 -3.65
C VAL A 421 11.33 -4.15 -3.44
N PRO A 422 11.17 -5.44 -3.10
CA PRO A 422 12.30 -6.35 -3.07
C PRO A 422 12.88 -6.55 -4.47
N HIS A 423 14.18 -6.86 -4.55
CA HIS A 423 14.76 -7.36 -5.80
C HIS A 423 14.05 -8.67 -6.20
N PRO A 424 13.96 -9.00 -7.51
CA PRO A 424 13.45 -10.29 -7.94
C PRO A 424 14.17 -11.43 -7.21
N PHE A 425 13.39 -12.30 -6.57
CA PHE A 425 13.90 -13.43 -5.81
C PHE A 425 13.05 -14.67 -6.05
N GLN A 426 13.66 -15.83 -5.83
CA GLN A 426 12.98 -17.12 -5.83
C GLN A 426 12.96 -17.69 -4.42
N LEU A 427 11.92 -18.48 -4.13
CA LEU A 427 11.80 -19.23 -2.89
C LEU A 427 11.33 -20.66 -3.18
N CYS A 428 11.58 -21.55 -2.24
CA CYS A 428 11.01 -22.89 -2.18
C CYS A 428 9.95 -22.90 -1.09
N ALA A 429 8.79 -23.50 -1.35
CA ALA A 429 7.73 -23.68 -0.36
C ALA A 429 7.55 -25.17 -0.08
N MET A 430 7.89 -25.60 1.14
CA MET A 430 7.76 -26.99 1.58
C MET A 430 6.46 -27.12 2.38
N PRO A 431 5.51 -27.99 1.99
CA PRO A 431 4.30 -28.24 2.76
C PRO A 431 4.62 -28.61 4.22
N ARG A 432 3.80 -28.16 5.15
CA ARG A 432 3.90 -28.46 6.58
C ARG A 432 2.95 -29.55 7.03
#